data_AF-A0A1I0YC19-F1
#
_entry.id   AF-A0A1I0YC19-F1
#
_cell.length_a   1.000
_cell.length_b   1.000
_cell.length_c   1.000
_cell.angle_alpha   90.00
_cell.angle_beta   90.00
_cell.angle_gamma   90.00
#
_symmetry.space_group_name_H-M   'P 1'
#
loop_
_entity.id
_entity.type
_entity.pdbx_description
1 polymer ?
#
loop_
_entity_poly.entity_id
_entity_poly.type
_entity_poly.pdbx_seq_one_letter_code
_entity_poly.pdbx_strand_id
1 'polypeptide(L)'
;MKVYEQRVKDFISLNNLQTLGGTDTFDSKEFNGREWSAPFIQQPSVLKEFIKIIGLIDAEIKEIAIVEDSIGHLGNIHVSSLYPNMCVKRIKPSGEYEYEPWDYDEVIAWLNNKGYIDYDISWIDTPVILLTDKGKFEIDFSESSSVRMSKDCIPEKYYQSDDSIKYSYDSRKLLACLKGDIIEDVSVEECSYSAADNDFTGSWGIYLEENLQSYISKFALHLQSGRKMVFYNDYDWGGIYLLDKKGERMKIATNDLNNYLKTPIGTAYE
;
A
#
# COMPACT_ATOMS: atom_id res chain seq x y z
N MET A 1 30.46 -2.36 -4.86
CA MET A 1 29.30 -3.06 -5.43
C MET A 1 29.16 -4.36 -4.67
N LYS A 2 28.20 -4.40 -3.74
CA LYS A 2 28.12 -5.42 -2.68
C LYS A 2 27.54 -6.71 -3.27
N VAL A 3 28.00 -7.89 -2.85
CA VAL A 3 27.56 -9.23 -3.33
C VAL A 3 26.03 -9.36 -3.47
N TYR A 4 25.27 -8.66 -2.63
CA TYR A 4 23.82 -8.55 -2.68
C TYR A 4 23.28 -7.96 -4.01
N GLU A 5 23.78 -6.80 -4.44
CA GLU A 5 23.31 -6.09 -5.65
C GLU A 5 23.51 -6.97 -6.89
N GLN A 6 24.61 -7.73 -6.93
CA GLN A 6 24.87 -8.65 -8.02
C GLN A 6 23.88 -9.82 -8.02
N ARG A 7 23.59 -10.40 -6.84
CA ARG A 7 22.58 -11.48 -6.73
C ARG A 7 21.20 -11.05 -7.19
N VAL A 8 20.79 -9.82 -6.88
CA VAL A 8 19.51 -9.25 -7.35
C VAL A 8 19.51 -9.11 -8.87
N LYS A 9 20.58 -8.54 -9.45
CA LYS A 9 20.73 -8.39 -10.91
C LYS A 9 20.73 -9.74 -11.63
N ASP A 10 21.46 -10.72 -11.10
CA ASP A 10 21.51 -12.07 -11.65
C ASP A 10 20.13 -12.73 -11.58
N PHE A 11 19.39 -12.56 -10.48
CA PHE A 11 18.04 -13.09 -10.34
C PHE A 11 17.05 -12.46 -11.32
N ILE A 12 17.09 -11.13 -11.50
CA ILE A 12 16.28 -10.41 -12.48
C ILE A 12 16.56 -10.94 -13.88
N SER A 13 17.85 -11.09 -14.23
CA SER A 13 18.25 -11.61 -15.54
C SER A 13 17.86 -13.08 -15.73
N LEU A 14 18.00 -13.92 -14.71
CA LEU A 14 17.71 -15.35 -14.78
C LEU A 14 16.21 -15.62 -15.01
N ASN A 15 15.35 -14.81 -14.40
CA ASN A 15 13.90 -14.92 -14.48
C ASN A 15 13.29 -14.00 -15.55
N ASN A 16 14.11 -13.32 -16.36
CA ASN A 16 13.68 -12.37 -17.40
C ASN A 16 12.69 -11.30 -16.90
N LEU A 17 12.89 -10.82 -15.67
CA LEU A 17 11.96 -9.87 -15.05
C LEU A 17 12.05 -8.49 -15.71
N GLN A 18 10.90 -7.90 -15.97
CA GLN A 18 10.80 -6.56 -16.54
C GLN A 18 11.06 -5.48 -15.47
N THR A 19 11.60 -4.34 -15.89
CA THR A 19 11.79 -3.14 -15.06
C THR A 19 11.41 -1.91 -15.89
N LEU A 20 11.18 -0.75 -15.26
CA LEU A 20 10.98 0.52 -15.99
C LEU A 20 12.28 1.17 -16.46
N GLY A 21 13.44 0.54 -16.25
CA GLY A 21 14.75 1.11 -16.57
C GLY A 21 15.25 2.17 -15.58
N GLY A 22 14.60 2.31 -14.42
CA GLY A 22 15.03 3.20 -13.34
C GLY A 22 16.44 2.85 -12.83
N THR A 23 17.13 3.86 -12.29
CA THR A 23 18.52 3.75 -11.81
C THR A 23 18.68 4.06 -10.32
N ASP A 24 17.57 4.28 -9.63
CA ASP A 24 17.50 4.67 -8.21
C ASP A 24 18.22 5.99 -7.87
N THR A 25 18.37 6.90 -8.83
CA THR A 25 19.00 8.22 -8.60
C THR A 25 18.04 9.24 -7.99
N PHE A 26 16.74 9.12 -8.27
CA PHE A 26 15.66 9.93 -7.68
C PHE A 26 15.97 11.44 -7.65
N ASP A 27 16.01 12.05 -8.84
CA ASP A 27 16.35 13.47 -9.04
C ASP A 27 15.15 14.39 -8.76
N SER A 28 13.93 13.86 -8.82
CA SER A 28 12.68 14.60 -8.64
C SER A 28 12.41 14.96 -7.17
N LYS A 29 11.62 16.02 -6.96
CA LYS A 29 11.11 16.38 -5.62
C LYS A 29 9.98 15.45 -5.17
N GLU A 30 9.07 15.15 -6.09
CA GLU A 30 7.97 14.19 -5.93
C GLU A 30 8.46 12.79 -6.30
N PHE A 31 7.77 11.75 -5.80
CA PHE A 31 8.13 10.39 -6.14
C PHE A 31 7.77 10.09 -7.60
N ASN A 32 8.70 9.47 -8.33
CA ASN A 32 8.46 9.01 -9.69
C ASN A 32 8.83 7.54 -9.80
N GLY A 33 7.79 6.70 -9.96
CA GLY A 33 7.96 5.26 -10.11
C GLY A 33 8.87 4.87 -11.28
N ARG A 34 9.08 5.71 -12.31
CA ARG A 34 10.00 5.41 -13.43
C ARG A 34 11.47 5.48 -13.05
N GLU A 35 11.83 6.19 -11.99
CA GLU A 35 13.22 6.31 -11.51
C GLU A 35 13.64 5.10 -10.67
N TRP A 36 12.68 4.32 -10.18
CA TRP A 36 12.87 3.15 -9.35
C TRP A 36 13.27 1.92 -10.18
N SER A 37 14.35 1.22 -9.80
CA SER A 37 14.87 0.07 -10.56
C SER A 37 14.17 -1.25 -10.27
N ALA A 38 13.16 -1.27 -9.38
CA ALA A 38 12.53 -2.51 -8.94
C ALA A 38 11.92 -3.32 -10.11
N PRO A 39 12.12 -4.65 -10.12
CA PRO A 39 11.49 -5.53 -11.09
C PRO A 39 10.00 -5.72 -10.80
N PHE A 40 9.25 -6.01 -11.86
CA PHE A 40 7.88 -6.53 -11.78
C PHE A 40 7.92 -8.05 -11.75
N ILE A 41 7.21 -8.64 -10.79
CA ILE A 41 7.15 -10.07 -10.55
C ILE A 41 5.68 -10.48 -10.63
N GLN A 42 5.37 -11.38 -11.57
CA GLN A 42 4.00 -11.87 -11.78
C GLN A 42 3.80 -13.32 -11.36
N GLN A 43 4.88 -14.11 -11.26
CA GLN A 43 4.79 -15.52 -10.90
C GLN A 43 4.94 -15.74 -9.38
N PRO A 44 4.01 -16.49 -8.75
CA PRO A 44 4.04 -16.75 -7.30
C PRO A 44 5.35 -17.35 -6.76
N SER A 45 5.94 -18.31 -7.48
CA SER A 45 7.19 -18.96 -7.08
C SER A 45 8.36 -17.98 -7.10
N VAL A 46 8.44 -17.14 -8.14
CA VAL A 46 9.49 -16.15 -8.32
C VAL A 46 9.41 -15.07 -7.24
N LEU A 47 8.20 -14.62 -6.87
CA LEU A 47 8.02 -13.66 -5.77
C LEU A 47 8.55 -14.22 -4.44
N LYS A 48 8.19 -15.48 -4.11
CA LYS A 48 8.65 -16.14 -2.88
C LYS A 48 10.17 -16.25 -2.83
N GLU A 49 10.82 -16.53 -3.97
CA GLU A 49 12.28 -16.59 -4.05
C GLU A 49 12.93 -15.21 -3.94
N PHE A 50 12.37 -14.21 -4.62
CA PHE A 50 12.86 -12.83 -4.57
C PHE A 50 12.84 -12.27 -3.15
N ILE A 51 11.74 -12.49 -2.41
CA ILE A 51 11.58 -12.10 -1.00
C ILE A 51 12.70 -12.69 -0.11
N LYS A 52 13.12 -13.92 -0.38
CA LYS A 52 14.25 -14.55 0.33
C LYS A 52 15.59 -13.93 -0.07
N ILE A 53 15.78 -13.58 -1.35
CA ILE A 53 17.01 -12.97 -1.86
C ILE A 53 17.24 -11.57 -1.27
N ILE A 54 16.19 -10.75 -1.20
CA ILE A 54 16.24 -9.41 -0.58
C ILE A 54 16.37 -9.48 0.95
N GLY A 55 16.04 -10.65 1.53
CA GLY A 55 16.25 -10.93 2.96
C GLY A 55 15.17 -10.31 3.85
N LEU A 56 13.93 -10.28 3.36
CA LEU A 56 12.77 -9.80 4.13
C LEU A 56 12.42 -10.74 5.29
N ILE A 57 12.66 -12.04 5.13
CA ILE A 57 12.41 -13.04 6.18
C ILE A 57 13.36 -12.81 7.37
N ASP A 58 12.81 -13.04 8.55
CA ASP A 58 13.36 -12.77 9.87
C ASP A 58 13.69 -11.28 10.11
N ALA A 59 13.13 -10.35 9.33
CA ALA A 59 13.27 -8.91 9.57
C ALA A 59 12.24 -8.43 10.60
N GLU A 60 12.69 -7.62 11.56
CA GLU A 60 11.81 -7.00 12.56
C GLU A 60 11.30 -5.66 12.04
N ILE A 61 9.98 -5.51 12.00
CA ILE A 61 9.31 -4.29 11.56
C ILE A 61 9.54 -3.18 12.59
N LYS A 62 10.22 -2.10 12.20
CA LYS A 62 10.44 -0.92 13.04
C LYS A 62 9.38 0.14 12.82
N GLU A 63 8.95 0.28 11.57
CA GLU A 63 7.94 1.23 11.13
C GLU A 63 7.43 0.81 9.75
N ILE A 64 6.21 1.22 9.41
CA ILE A 64 5.67 1.09 8.06
C ILE A 64 5.17 2.46 7.63
N ALA A 65 5.51 2.85 6.42
CA ALA A 65 5.07 4.08 5.79
C ALA A 65 4.54 3.77 4.38
N ILE A 66 3.75 4.68 3.83
CA ILE A 66 3.41 4.71 2.41
C ILE A 66 4.06 5.98 1.85
N VAL A 67 4.69 5.88 0.68
CA VAL A 67 5.29 7.04 0.00
C VAL A 67 4.23 8.12 -0.19
N GLU A 68 4.55 9.37 0.15
CA GLU A 68 3.61 10.53 0.15
C GLU A 68 2.40 10.40 1.11
N ASP A 69 2.15 9.20 1.65
CA ASP A 69 1.18 8.89 2.70
C ASP A 69 -0.26 9.25 2.29
N SER A 70 -0.63 8.94 1.04
CA SER A 70 -1.96 9.16 0.50
C SER A 70 -2.82 7.90 0.64
N ILE A 71 -3.75 7.91 1.60
CA ILE A 71 -4.73 6.83 1.78
C ILE A 71 -6.14 7.39 1.58
N GLY A 72 -6.87 6.85 0.60
CA GLY A 72 -8.25 7.22 0.30
C GLY A 72 -9.29 6.51 1.18
N HIS A 73 -9.05 5.25 1.53
CA HIS A 73 -10.04 4.38 2.18
C HIS A 73 -9.50 3.62 3.39
N LEU A 74 -10.37 3.47 4.40
CA LEU A 74 -10.21 2.52 5.50
C LEU A 74 -11.51 1.75 5.71
N GLY A 75 -11.47 0.44 5.49
CA GLY A 75 -12.66 -0.40 5.37
C GLY A 75 -13.58 0.14 4.29
N ASN A 76 -14.84 0.38 4.64
CA ASN A 76 -15.83 0.97 3.74
C ASN A 76 -16.00 2.49 3.91
N ILE A 77 -15.01 3.19 4.47
CA ILE A 77 -15.05 4.63 4.71
C ILE A 77 -14.00 5.31 3.84
N HIS A 78 -14.45 6.02 2.80
CA HIS A 78 -13.61 6.98 2.08
C HIS A 78 -13.37 8.21 2.95
N VAL A 79 -12.16 8.75 2.93
CA VAL A 79 -11.77 9.89 3.78
C VAL A 79 -12.63 11.13 3.53
N SER A 80 -13.05 11.38 2.29
CA SER A 80 -14.00 12.47 1.96
C SER A 80 -15.33 12.37 2.69
N SER A 81 -15.79 11.17 3.07
CA SER A 81 -17.02 11.01 3.86
C SER A 81 -16.87 11.55 5.29
N LEU A 82 -15.64 11.66 5.78
CA LEU A 82 -15.32 12.28 7.07
C LEU A 82 -15.22 13.81 6.95
N TYR A 83 -14.97 14.31 5.73
CA TYR A 83 -14.75 15.73 5.41
C TYR A 83 -15.49 16.19 4.13
N PRO A 84 -16.82 16.06 4.03
CA PRO A 84 -17.58 16.29 2.79
C PRO A 84 -17.37 17.69 2.20
N ASN A 85 -17.24 18.70 3.06
CA ASN A 85 -17.04 20.11 2.66
C ASN A 85 -15.65 20.38 2.09
N MET A 86 -14.74 19.42 2.18
CA MET A 86 -13.34 19.60 1.81
C MET A 86 -12.94 18.79 0.58
N CYS A 87 -13.84 17.91 0.10
CA CYS A 87 -13.56 16.97 -0.97
C CYS A 87 -14.57 16.98 -2.13
N VAL A 88 -15.80 17.48 -1.94
CA VAL A 88 -16.83 17.49 -3.00
C VAL A 88 -17.13 18.92 -3.42
N LYS A 89 -16.56 19.33 -4.55
CA LYS A 89 -16.95 20.57 -5.24
C LYS A 89 -18.19 20.30 -6.08
N ARG A 90 -19.36 20.80 -5.67
CA ARG A 90 -20.49 20.92 -6.60
C ARG A 90 -20.31 22.19 -7.42
N ILE A 91 -20.24 22.06 -8.73
CA ILE A 91 -20.29 23.21 -9.63
C ILE A 91 -21.77 23.52 -9.86
N LYS A 92 -22.21 24.68 -9.37
CA LYS A 92 -23.56 25.18 -9.66
C LYS A 92 -23.73 25.38 -11.16
N PRO A 93 -24.97 25.36 -11.69
CA PRO A 93 -25.23 25.79 -13.07
C PRO A 93 -24.72 27.22 -13.39
N SER A 94 -24.52 28.06 -12.36
CA SER A 94 -23.92 29.39 -12.46
C SER A 94 -22.38 29.39 -12.63
N GLY A 95 -21.72 28.25 -12.48
CA GLY A 95 -20.26 28.12 -12.46
C GLY A 95 -19.63 28.38 -11.08
N GLU A 96 -20.43 28.74 -10.07
CA GLU A 96 -19.95 28.92 -8.69
C GLU A 96 -19.76 27.58 -7.97
N TYR A 97 -18.77 27.53 -7.09
CA TYR A 97 -18.54 26.37 -6.24
C TYR A 97 -19.50 26.38 -5.05
N GLU A 98 -20.17 25.25 -4.81
CA GLU A 98 -20.91 24.98 -3.59
C GLU A 98 -20.26 23.81 -2.87
N TYR A 99 -20.01 24.02 -1.57
CA TYR A 99 -19.63 22.97 -0.65
C TYR A 99 -20.90 22.38 -0.06
N GLU A 100 -20.96 21.06 0.10
CA GLU A 100 -22.03 20.46 0.90
C GLU A 100 -21.96 21.02 2.34
N PRO A 101 -23.04 20.97 3.14
CA PRO A 101 -22.97 21.24 4.56
C PRO A 101 -22.27 20.08 5.28
N TRP A 102 -21.36 20.37 6.21
CA TRP A 102 -20.72 19.37 7.05
C TRP A 102 -21.40 19.43 8.40
N ASP A 103 -22.17 18.41 8.69
CA ASP A 103 -22.75 18.21 10.00
C ASP A 103 -21.86 17.24 10.77
N TYR A 104 -21.04 17.79 11.66
CA TYR A 104 -20.18 17.01 12.54
C TYR A 104 -20.99 16.00 13.38
N ASP A 105 -22.14 16.41 13.89
CA ASP A 105 -22.96 15.55 14.75
C ASP A 105 -23.56 14.39 13.94
N GLU A 106 -23.94 14.63 12.67
CA GLU A 106 -24.38 13.58 11.76
C GLU A 106 -23.26 12.58 11.45
N VAL A 107 -22.04 13.06 11.14
CA VAL A 107 -20.87 12.19 10.89
C VAL A 107 -20.55 11.34 12.12
N ILE A 108 -20.52 11.95 13.32
CA ILE A 108 -20.26 11.22 14.56
C ILE A 108 -21.38 10.23 14.88
N ALA A 109 -22.65 10.59 14.68
CA ALA A 109 -23.78 9.67 14.86
C ALA A 109 -23.69 8.48 13.88
N TRP A 110 -23.33 8.73 12.63
CA TRP A 110 -23.09 7.70 11.62
C TRP A 110 -21.95 6.75 12.01
N LEU A 111 -20.82 7.28 12.47
CA LEU A 111 -19.69 6.49 12.95
C LEU A 111 -20.06 5.64 14.18
N ASN A 112 -20.75 6.23 15.15
CA ASN A 112 -21.23 5.50 16.34
C ASN A 112 -22.16 4.33 15.96
N ASN A 113 -23.05 4.54 14.98
CA ASN A 113 -23.97 3.49 14.51
C ASN A 113 -23.25 2.32 13.80
N LYS A 114 -22.09 2.56 13.18
CA LYS A 114 -21.27 1.50 12.58
C LYS A 114 -20.57 0.63 13.62
N GLY A 115 -20.11 1.22 14.72
CA GLY A 115 -19.40 0.55 15.81
C GLY A 115 -17.96 0.12 15.47
N TYR A 116 -17.77 -0.60 14.37
CA TYR A 116 -16.46 -1.04 13.90
C TYR A 116 -16.34 -0.99 12.37
N ILE A 117 -15.10 -0.92 11.90
CA ILE A 117 -14.73 -1.13 10.50
C ILE A 117 -13.63 -2.18 10.42
N ASP A 118 -13.57 -2.88 9.28
CA ASP A 118 -12.49 -3.79 9.02
C ASP A 118 -11.21 -3.02 8.72
N TYR A 119 -10.09 -3.59 9.17
CA TYR A 119 -8.76 -3.08 8.93
C TYR A 119 -8.35 -3.42 7.49
N ASP A 120 -8.79 -2.57 6.57
CA ASP A 120 -8.56 -2.69 5.14
C ASP A 120 -8.22 -1.32 4.56
N ILE A 121 -6.96 -1.10 4.21
CA ILE A 121 -6.45 0.13 3.62
C ILE A 121 -6.47 -0.09 2.12
N SER A 122 -7.22 0.72 1.38
CA SER A 122 -7.28 0.64 -0.08
C SER A 122 -7.02 1.99 -0.73
N TRP A 123 -6.85 1.98 -2.05
CA TRP A 123 -6.46 3.13 -2.86
C TRP A 123 -5.05 3.63 -2.53
N ILE A 124 -4.10 2.70 -2.51
CA ILE A 124 -2.68 2.97 -2.38
C ILE A 124 -2.08 3.03 -3.80
N ASP A 125 -1.68 4.22 -4.26
CA ASP A 125 -1.02 4.45 -5.57
C ASP A 125 0.50 4.35 -5.54
N THR A 126 1.06 4.35 -4.34
CA THR A 126 2.48 4.59 -4.11
C THR A 126 3.08 3.47 -3.26
N PRO A 127 4.40 3.23 -3.34
CA PRO A 127 5.00 2.10 -2.66
C PRO A 127 4.82 2.15 -1.14
N VAL A 128 4.50 0.99 -0.58
CA VAL A 128 4.54 0.70 0.85
C VAL A 128 5.97 0.41 1.25
N ILE A 129 6.45 1.10 2.27
CA ILE A 129 7.81 1.01 2.79
C ILE A 129 7.80 0.31 4.14
N LEU A 130 8.36 -0.89 4.21
CA LEU A 130 8.63 -1.59 5.47
C LEU A 130 10.03 -1.21 5.96
N LEU A 131 10.12 -0.38 6.99
CA LEU A 131 11.38 -0.05 7.63
C LEU A 131 11.69 -1.13 8.67
N THR A 132 12.82 -1.80 8.52
CA THR A 132 13.20 -2.93 9.39
C THR A 132 14.62 -2.77 9.94
N ASP A 133 15.01 -3.67 10.83
CA ASP A 133 16.41 -3.83 11.26
C ASP A 133 17.35 -4.35 10.15
N LYS A 134 16.81 -4.88 9.06
CA LYS A 134 17.57 -5.44 7.92
C LYS A 134 17.59 -4.55 6.68
N GLY A 135 17.08 -3.33 6.76
CA GLY A 135 16.96 -2.40 5.65
C GLY A 135 15.50 -1.99 5.40
N LYS A 136 15.27 -1.30 4.29
CA LYS A 136 13.94 -0.81 3.89
C LYS A 136 13.46 -1.66 2.73
N PHE A 137 12.29 -2.25 2.85
CA PHE A 137 11.69 -3.02 1.77
C PHE A 137 10.56 -2.22 1.16
N GLU A 138 10.65 -2.00 -0.14
CA GLU A 138 9.70 -1.18 -0.88
C GLU A 138 8.82 -2.08 -1.74
N ILE A 139 7.50 -1.94 -1.60
CA ILE A 139 6.50 -2.84 -2.18
C ILE A 139 5.42 -2.02 -2.84
N ASP A 140 5.16 -2.30 -4.11
CA ASP A 140 4.02 -1.80 -4.86
C ASP A 140 3.27 -3.00 -5.44
N PHE A 141 1.94 -3.00 -5.27
CA PHE A 141 1.06 -4.03 -5.82
C PHE A 141 -0.24 -3.42 -6.34
N SER A 142 -0.09 -2.32 -7.10
CA SER A 142 -1.17 -1.55 -7.70
C SER A 142 -1.60 -2.00 -9.11
N GLU A 143 -0.90 -2.95 -9.72
CA GLU A 143 -1.13 -3.32 -11.13
C GLU A 143 -1.39 -4.82 -11.30
N SER A 144 -2.66 -5.24 -11.12
CA SER A 144 -3.11 -6.63 -11.28
C SER A 144 -2.16 -7.60 -10.56
N SER A 145 -1.65 -8.63 -11.24
CA SER A 145 -0.71 -9.63 -10.72
C SER A 145 0.75 -9.16 -10.69
N SER A 146 1.06 -7.88 -10.91
CA SER A 146 2.43 -7.39 -11.00
C SER A 146 2.90 -6.79 -9.68
N VAL A 147 3.59 -7.58 -8.86
CA VAL A 147 4.23 -7.08 -7.64
C VAL A 147 5.57 -6.45 -8.02
N ARG A 148 5.76 -5.18 -7.65
CA ARG A 148 7.03 -4.47 -7.81
C ARG A 148 7.70 -4.31 -6.45
N MET A 149 8.91 -4.82 -6.32
CA MET A 149 9.57 -4.89 -5.02
C MET A 149 11.07 -4.63 -5.09
N SER A 150 11.62 -3.96 -4.09
CA SER A 150 13.07 -3.82 -3.92
C SER A 150 13.47 -3.75 -2.44
N LYS A 151 14.74 -3.43 -2.23
CA LYS A 151 15.27 -3.10 -0.92
C LYS A 151 16.31 -1.99 -1.01
N ASP A 152 16.20 -1.02 -0.11
CA ASP A 152 17.10 0.11 0.08
C ASP A 152 17.29 0.96 -1.19
N CYS A 153 16.24 1.03 -2.03
CA CYS A 153 16.25 1.78 -3.30
C CYS A 153 15.62 3.16 -3.15
N ILE A 154 14.43 3.26 -2.54
CA ILE A 154 13.69 4.53 -2.47
C ILE A 154 14.26 5.40 -1.34
N PRO A 155 14.67 6.65 -1.57
CA PRO A 155 15.21 7.52 -0.51
C PRO A 155 14.18 7.92 0.56
N GLU A 156 14.63 8.11 1.80
CA GLU A 156 13.77 8.47 2.95
C GLU A 156 13.00 9.79 2.78
N LYS A 157 13.48 10.70 1.91
CA LYS A 157 12.78 11.97 1.62
C LYS A 157 11.35 11.76 1.12
N TYR A 158 11.05 10.60 0.54
CA TYR A 158 9.71 10.26 0.01
C TYR A 158 8.79 9.57 1.03
N TYR A 159 9.33 9.14 2.18
CA TYR A 159 8.52 8.41 3.16
C TYR A 159 7.65 9.36 3.99
N GLN A 160 7.94 10.66 3.92
CA GLN A 160 7.28 11.67 4.74
C GLN A 160 5.86 11.92 4.23
N SER A 161 4.98 12.31 5.15
CA SER A 161 3.64 12.76 4.80
C SER A 161 3.75 13.99 3.91
N ASP A 162 3.07 13.99 2.76
CA ASP A 162 2.90 15.24 2.02
C ASP A 162 1.97 16.16 2.85
N ASP A 163 2.53 17.25 3.37
CA ASP A 163 1.81 18.27 4.13
C ASP A 163 0.66 18.91 3.32
N SER A 164 0.66 18.77 1.99
CA SER A 164 -0.45 19.16 1.12
C SER A 164 -1.67 18.24 1.28
N ILE A 165 -1.46 16.97 1.65
CA ILE A 165 -2.49 15.94 1.84
C ILE A 165 -2.91 15.89 3.32
N LYS A 166 -3.59 16.94 3.76
CA LYS A 166 -4.06 17.10 5.15
C LYS A 166 -5.21 16.15 5.54
N TYR A 167 -6.05 15.78 4.57
CA TYR A 167 -7.27 15.00 4.78
C TYR A 167 -7.09 13.58 4.26
N SER A 168 -6.28 12.82 4.99
CA SER A 168 -6.01 11.41 4.72
C SER A 168 -5.85 10.64 6.03
N TYR A 169 -5.88 9.31 5.94
CA TYR A 169 -5.45 8.47 7.03
C TYR A 169 -3.92 8.52 7.17
N ASP A 170 -3.45 8.34 8.40
CA ASP A 170 -2.03 8.33 8.73
C ASP A 170 -1.52 6.88 8.71
N SER A 171 -0.78 6.50 7.66
CA SER A 171 -0.30 5.12 7.47
C SER A 171 0.53 4.62 8.64
N ARG A 172 1.34 5.49 9.24
CA ARG A 172 2.21 5.16 10.37
C ARG A 172 1.40 4.86 11.62
N LYS A 173 0.40 5.69 11.93
CA LYS A 173 -0.49 5.45 13.09
C LYS A 173 -1.33 4.21 12.90
N LEU A 174 -1.85 3.99 11.70
CA LEU A 174 -2.55 2.76 11.35
C LEU A 174 -1.63 1.57 11.63
N LEU A 175 -0.54 1.47 10.87
CA LEU A 175 0.29 0.26 10.84
C LEU A 175 1.24 0.13 12.05
N ALA A 176 1.24 1.09 12.98
CA ALA A 176 2.01 1.07 14.22
C ALA A 176 1.75 -0.18 15.07
N CYS A 177 0.57 -0.80 14.95
CA CYS A 177 0.27 -2.04 15.66
C CYS A 177 1.22 -3.20 15.28
N LEU A 178 1.85 -3.15 14.10
CA LEU A 178 2.80 -4.16 13.61
C LEU A 178 4.26 -3.90 14.04
N LYS A 179 4.53 -2.79 14.72
CA LYS A 179 5.86 -2.46 15.20
C LYS A 179 6.38 -3.50 16.20
N GLY A 180 7.62 -3.94 15.99
CA GLY A 180 8.31 -4.95 16.78
C GLY A 180 7.99 -6.39 16.36
N ASP A 181 7.12 -6.60 15.39
CA ASP A 181 6.81 -7.93 14.88
C ASP A 181 7.88 -8.40 13.90
N ILE A 182 8.12 -9.72 13.87
CA ILE A 182 9.12 -10.34 12.98
C ILE A 182 8.40 -11.01 11.82
N ILE A 183 8.87 -10.80 10.59
CA ILE A 183 8.35 -11.47 9.39
C ILE A 183 8.94 -12.88 9.31
N GLU A 184 8.14 -13.91 9.57
CA GLU A 184 8.60 -15.30 9.62
C GLU A 184 8.46 -16.02 8.28
N ASP A 185 7.43 -15.70 7.49
CA ASP A 185 7.16 -16.37 6.22
C ASP A 185 6.34 -15.49 5.26
N VAL A 186 6.20 -15.96 4.01
CA VAL A 186 5.31 -15.38 3.01
C VAL A 186 4.44 -16.47 2.36
N SER A 187 3.14 -16.21 2.23
CA SER A 187 2.26 -17.00 1.36
C SER A 187 1.77 -16.18 0.19
N VAL A 188 1.52 -16.84 -0.94
CA VAL A 188 0.95 -16.23 -2.14
C VAL A 188 -0.33 -16.98 -2.48
N GLU A 189 -1.40 -16.25 -2.68
CA GLU A 189 -2.66 -16.74 -3.25
C GLU A 189 -2.57 -16.59 -4.77
N GLU A 190 -2.81 -17.69 -5.48
CA GLU A 190 -2.60 -17.77 -6.92
C GLU A 190 -3.93 -17.63 -7.67
N CYS A 191 -3.88 -17.04 -8.87
CA CYS A 191 -5.02 -16.96 -9.78
C CYS A 191 -4.64 -17.38 -11.22
N SER A 192 -5.66 -17.54 -12.07
CA SER A 192 -5.49 -17.80 -13.49
C SER A 192 -5.18 -16.51 -14.26
N TYR A 193 -4.64 -16.65 -15.48
CA TYR A 193 -4.47 -15.52 -16.41
C TYR A 193 -5.76 -14.70 -16.55
N SER A 194 -6.89 -15.37 -16.82
CA SER A 194 -8.18 -14.69 -17.02
C SER A 194 -8.67 -13.90 -15.81
N ALA A 195 -8.28 -14.29 -14.60
CA ALA A 195 -8.62 -13.56 -13.40
C ALA A 195 -7.73 -12.32 -13.25
N ALA A 196 -6.42 -12.46 -13.46
CA ALA A 196 -5.48 -11.36 -13.45
C ALA A 196 -5.77 -10.33 -14.57
N ASP A 197 -6.09 -10.79 -15.78
CA ASP A 197 -6.36 -9.96 -16.96
C ASP A 197 -7.68 -9.18 -16.87
N ASN A 198 -8.55 -9.55 -15.93
CA ASN A 198 -9.77 -8.79 -15.65
C ASN A 198 -9.51 -7.55 -14.77
N ASP A 199 -8.37 -7.52 -14.06
CA ASP A 199 -7.90 -6.34 -13.35
C ASP A 199 -7.08 -5.43 -14.28
N PHE A 200 -6.89 -4.18 -13.86
CA PHE A 200 -6.19 -3.19 -14.69
C PHE A 200 -4.70 -3.55 -14.85
N THR A 201 -4.20 -3.51 -16.09
CA THR A 201 -2.79 -3.74 -16.44
C THR A 201 -2.32 -2.69 -17.46
N GLY A 202 -1.02 -2.39 -17.48
CA GLY A 202 -0.38 -1.57 -18.51
C GLY A 202 -0.23 -0.08 -18.19
N SER A 203 -0.53 0.37 -16.97
CA SER A 203 -0.30 1.75 -16.51
C SER A 203 1.16 2.16 -16.68
N TRP A 204 2.06 1.21 -16.41
CA TRP A 204 3.50 1.43 -16.56
C TRP A 204 4.06 0.94 -17.89
N GLY A 205 3.20 0.47 -18.80
CA GLY A 205 3.59 -0.22 -20.04
C GLY A 205 4.08 -1.65 -19.79
N ILE A 206 3.75 -2.22 -18.62
CA ILE A 206 4.04 -3.60 -18.24
C ILE A 206 2.75 -4.40 -18.37
N TYR A 207 2.76 -5.39 -19.26
CA TYR A 207 1.62 -6.25 -19.51
C TYR A 207 1.76 -7.57 -18.75
N LEU A 208 0.65 -8.27 -18.56
CA LEU A 208 0.69 -9.64 -18.07
C LEU A 208 1.46 -10.51 -19.07
N GLU A 209 2.45 -11.24 -18.56
CA GLU A 209 3.17 -12.22 -19.34
C GLU A 209 2.22 -13.38 -19.65
N GLU A 210 2.11 -13.73 -20.93
CA GLU A 210 1.27 -14.85 -21.35
C GLU A 210 1.91 -16.19 -20.95
N ASN A 211 1.08 -17.18 -20.63
CA ASN A 211 1.49 -18.57 -20.41
C ASN A 211 2.32 -18.84 -19.13
N LEU A 212 2.25 -17.97 -18.12
CA LEU A 212 2.72 -18.36 -16.78
C LEU A 212 1.83 -19.47 -16.21
N GLN A 213 2.41 -20.33 -15.38
CA GLN A 213 1.68 -21.41 -14.71
C GLN A 213 0.53 -20.88 -13.83
N SER A 214 0.77 -19.77 -13.15
CA SER A 214 -0.17 -19.07 -12.30
C SER A 214 0.31 -17.65 -12.03
N TYR A 215 -0.63 -16.82 -11.56
CA TYR A 215 -0.48 -15.40 -11.33
C TYR A 215 -0.71 -15.09 -9.85
N ILE A 216 -0.20 -13.96 -9.37
CA ILE A 216 -0.37 -13.49 -7.99
C ILE A 216 -1.71 -12.78 -7.88
N SER A 217 -2.62 -13.29 -7.05
CA SER A 217 -3.81 -12.54 -6.65
C SER A 217 -3.54 -11.69 -5.42
N LYS A 218 -2.91 -12.31 -4.41
CA LYS A 218 -2.57 -11.69 -3.12
C LYS A 218 -1.30 -12.30 -2.59
N PHE A 219 -0.59 -11.58 -1.73
CA PHE A 219 0.45 -12.20 -0.91
C PHE A 219 0.40 -11.68 0.53
N ALA A 220 0.79 -12.53 1.48
CA ALA A 220 0.70 -12.24 2.89
C ALA A 220 2.04 -12.46 3.56
N LEU A 221 2.46 -11.46 4.35
CA LEU A 221 3.56 -11.59 5.30
C LEU A 221 3.00 -12.21 6.59
N HIS A 222 3.57 -13.33 7.01
CA HIS A 222 3.22 -14.01 8.26
C HIS A 222 4.13 -13.50 9.35
N LEU A 223 3.53 -13.00 10.43
CA LEU A 223 4.24 -12.34 11.50
C LEU A 223 4.34 -13.23 12.73
N GLN A 224 5.42 -13.10 13.49
CA GLN A 224 5.68 -13.88 14.71
C GLN A 224 4.54 -13.79 15.73
N SER A 225 3.82 -12.68 15.79
CA SER A 225 2.64 -12.55 16.65
C SER A 225 1.46 -13.46 16.24
N GLY A 226 1.57 -14.18 15.13
CA GLY A 226 0.50 -14.93 14.46
C GLY A 226 -0.38 -14.08 13.54
N ARG A 227 -0.15 -12.76 13.45
CA ARG A 227 -0.88 -11.86 12.55
C ARG A 227 -0.42 -12.03 11.11
N LYS A 228 -1.21 -11.52 10.16
CA LYS A 228 -0.81 -11.43 8.76
C LYS A 228 -1.07 -10.03 8.23
N MET A 229 -0.10 -9.51 7.48
CA MET A 229 -0.27 -8.32 6.65
C MET A 229 -0.41 -8.79 5.21
N VAL A 230 -1.57 -8.55 4.60
CA VAL A 230 -1.90 -9.05 3.26
C VAL A 230 -1.95 -7.90 2.27
N PHE A 231 -1.17 -8.03 1.21
CA PHE A 231 -1.16 -7.13 0.07
C PHE A 231 -2.06 -7.70 -1.02
N TYR A 232 -2.84 -6.82 -1.63
CA TYR A 232 -3.72 -7.15 -2.74
C TYR A 232 -3.79 -5.97 -3.72
N ASN A 233 -4.27 -6.25 -4.92
CA ASN A 233 -4.62 -5.26 -5.92
C ASN A 233 -6.14 -5.05 -5.95
N ASP A 234 -6.57 -3.81 -6.16
CA ASP A 234 -7.95 -3.41 -6.45
C ASP A 234 -7.91 -2.51 -7.70
N TYR A 235 -8.07 -3.14 -8.86
CA TYR A 235 -8.03 -2.46 -10.16
C TYR A 235 -6.67 -1.78 -10.42
N ASP A 236 -6.60 -0.45 -10.45
CA ASP A 236 -5.38 0.36 -10.61
C ASP A 236 -4.76 0.82 -9.28
N TRP A 237 -5.19 0.24 -8.15
CA TRP A 237 -4.72 0.58 -6.82
C TRP A 237 -4.20 -0.63 -6.05
N GLY A 238 -3.28 -0.38 -5.14
CA GLY A 238 -2.88 -1.34 -4.12
C GLY A 238 -3.78 -1.27 -2.90
N GLY A 239 -3.75 -2.33 -2.10
CA GLY A 239 -4.38 -2.37 -0.79
C GLY A 239 -3.66 -3.28 0.19
N ILE A 240 -3.89 -3.02 1.48
CA ILE A 240 -3.37 -3.79 2.60
C ILE A 240 -4.50 -4.08 3.57
N TYR A 241 -4.62 -5.33 3.99
CA TYR A 241 -5.44 -5.65 5.15
C TYR A 241 -4.70 -6.49 6.18
N LEU A 242 -5.18 -6.41 7.42
CA LEU A 242 -4.60 -7.14 8.54
C LEU A 242 -5.52 -8.27 9.01
N LEU A 243 -4.92 -9.44 9.20
CA LEU A 243 -5.57 -10.58 9.85
C LEU A 243 -4.98 -10.78 11.24
N ASP A 244 -5.85 -11.11 12.18
CA ASP A 244 -5.45 -11.51 13.53
C ASP A 244 -4.90 -12.95 13.56
N LYS A 245 -4.50 -13.42 14.74
CA LYS A 245 -3.96 -14.78 14.94
C LYS A 245 -4.95 -15.92 14.64
N LYS A 246 -6.23 -15.63 14.47
CA LYS A 246 -7.27 -16.59 14.07
C LYS A 246 -7.54 -16.55 12.57
N GLY A 247 -6.92 -15.61 11.84
CA GLY A 247 -7.17 -15.38 10.44
C GLY A 247 -8.42 -14.52 10.18
N GLU A 248 -8.96 -13.85 11.19
CA GLU A 248 -10.09 -12.93 11.05
C GLU A 248 -9.58 -11.53 10.73
N ARG A 249 -10.35 -10.74 9.98
CA ARG A 249 -10.01 -9.33 9.73
C ARG A 249 -9.92 -8.58 11.05
N MET A 250 -8.79 -7.91 11.27
CA MET A 250 -8.67 -6.98 12.39
C MET A 250 -9.72 -5.88 12.24
N LYS A 251 -10.16 -5.32 13.37
CA LYS A 251 -11.21 -4.30 13.40
C LYS A 251 -10.74 -3.07 14.14
N ILE A 252 -11.17 -1.92 13.67
CA ILE A 252 -10.98 -0.63 14.33
C ILE A 252 -12.34 -0.19 14.84
N ALA A 253 -12.44 0.16 16.12
CA ALA A 253 -13.63 0.79 16.65
C ALA A 253 -13.76 2.18 16.00
N THR A 254 -14.94 2.52 15.49
CA THR A 254 -15.14 3.79 14.77
C THR A 254 -14.91 5.01 15.65
N ASN A 255 -15.07 4.87 16.96
CA ASN A 255 -14.79 5.94 17.93
C ASN A 255 -13.29 6.23 18.12
N ASP A 256 -12.42 5.31 17.69
CA ASP A 256 -10.97 5.48 17.72
C ASP A 256 -10.41 6.05 16.40
N LEU A 257 -11.26 6.31 15.40
CA LEU A 257 -10.83 6.75 14.06
C LEU A 257 -9.94 8.00 14.07
N ASN A 258 -10.20 8.95 14.98
CA ASN A 258 -9.38 10.15 15.13
C ASN A 258 -7.90 9.84 15.46
N ASN A 259 -7.60 8.68 16.05
CA ASN A 259 -6.23 8.26 16.32
C ASN A 259 -5.47 7.85 15.05
N TYR A 260 -6.17 7.66 13.93
CA TYR A 260 -5.62 7.16 12.67
C TYR A 260 -5.70 8.18 11.53
N LEU A 261 -6.13 9.40 11.82
CA LEU A 261 -6.25 10.48 10.84
C LEU A 261 -5.08 11.46 10.99
N LYS A 262 -4.67 12.07 9.88
CA LYS A 262 -3.70 13.17 9.89
C LYS A 262 -4.31 14.42 10.53
N THR A 263 -5.56 14.71 10.17
CA THR A 263 -6.37 15.81 10.73
C THR A 263 -7.57 15.24 11.46
N PRO A 264 -7.81 15.50 12.75
CA PRO A 264 -8.99 14.99 13.44
C PRO A 264 -10.32 15.44 12.80
N ILE A 265 -11.33 14.57 12.82
CA ILE A 265 -12.72 14.92 12.53
C ILE A 265 -13.14 16.00 13.54
N GLY A 266 -13.75 17.08 13.08
CA GLY A 266 -14.12 18.21 13.95
C GLY A 266 -13.17 19.41 13.86
N THR A 267 -12.02 19.27 13.18
CA THR A 267 -11.07 20.38 13.02
C THR A 267 -11.68 21.49 12.16
N ALA A 268 -11.79 22.71 12.73
CA ALA A 268 -12.27 23.88 12.01
C ALA A 268 -11.28 24.29 10.90
N TYR A 269 -11.81 24.81 9.79
CA TYR A 269 -10.99 25.32 8.69
C TYR A 269 -10.29 26.63 9.10
N GLU A 270 -8.98 26.71 8.93
CA GLU A 270 -8.19 27.95 9.00
C GLU A 270 -8.07 28.60 7.61
#